data_AF-A0A932UEG2-F1
#
_entry.id   AF-A0A932UEG2-F1
#
_cell.length_a   1.000
_cell.length_b   1.000
_cell.length_c   1.000
_cell.angle_alpha   90.00
_cell.angle_beta   90.00
_cell.angle_gamma   90.00
#
_symmetry.space_group_name_H-M   'P 1'
#
loop_
_entity.id
_entity.type
_entity.pdbx_description
1 polymer ?
#
loop_
_entity_poly.entity_id
_entity_poly.type
_entity_poly.pdbx_seq_one_letter_code
_entity_poly.pdbx_strand_id
1 'polypeptide(L)' 'MDHVIRAIVQSVPGIGNHRATEIMFEAHFYGVALVTSAPLELAELYRDRLQTFGLTATIERGD' A
#
# COMPACT_ATOMS: atom_id res chain seq x y z
N MET A 1 4.32 -7.90 -10.77
CA MET A 1 3.13 -7.83 -9.89
C MET A 1 3.40 -8.38 -8.51
N ASP A 2 3.99 -9.58 -8.37
CA ASP A 2 4.32 -10.18 -7.06
C ASP A 2 5.19 -9.31 -6.14
N HIS A 3 6.10 -8.51 -6.70
CA HIS A 3 6.89 -7.53 -5.94
C HIS A 3 6.01 -6.54 -5.16
N VAL A 4 4.96 -6.01 -5.82
CA VAL A 4 4.02 -5.06 -5.21
C VAL A 4 3.23 -5.75 -4.09
N ILE A 5 2.72 -6.96 -4.35
CA ILE A 5 1.98 -7.75 -3.35
C ILE A 5 2.85 -7.98 -2.10
N ARG A 6 4.10 -8.43 -2.29
CA ARG A 6 5.05 -8.68 -1.20
C ARG A 6 5.36 -7.40 -0.42
N ALA A 7 5.61 -6.29 -1.12
CA ALA A 7 5.90 -5.01 -0.49
C ALA A 7 4.73 -4.52 0.37
N ILE A 8 3.49 -4.66 -0.10
CA ILE A 8 2.28 -4.32 0.68
C ILE A 8 2.19 -5.17 1.94
N VAL A 9 2.28 -6.50 1.82
CA VAL A 9 2.17 -7.44 2.96
C VAL A 9 3.27 -7.20 4.00
N GLN A 10 4.49 -6.85 3.57
CA GLN A 10 5.60 -6.58 4.48
C GLN A 10 5.55 -5.18 5.12
N SER A 11 4.96 -4.20 4.43
CA SER A 11 4.94 -2.81 4.91
C SER A 11 3.78 -2.52 5.84
N VAL A 12 2.62 -3.12 5.59
CA VAL A 12 1.34 -2.81 6.26
C VAL A 12 0.82 -4.03 7.04
N PRO A 13 0.95 -4.04 8.38
CA PRO A 13 0.42 -5.11 9.22
C PRO A 13 -1.08 -5.32 9.01
N GLY A 14 -1.50 -6.59 8.95
CA GLY A 14 -2.91 -6.97 8.80
C GLY A 14 -3.40 -7.10 7.35
N ILE A 15 -2.61 -6.68 6.34
CA ILE A 15 -2.93 -6.96 4.94
C ILE A 15 -2.38 -8.35 4.55
N GLY A 16 -3.29 -9.29 4.27
CA GLY A 16 -2.95 -10.60 3.73
C GLY A 16 -2.76 -10.60 2.20
N ASN A 17 -2.19 -11.68 1.67
CA ASN A 17 -1.89 -11.83 0.24
C ASN A 17 -3.10 -11.58 -0.68
N HIS A 18 -4.31 -12.03 -0.29
CA HIS A 18 -5.52 -11.82 -1.08
C HIS A 18 -5.83 -10.33 -1.27
N ARG A 19 -5.92 -9.58 -0.17
CA ARG A 19 -6.19 -8.14 -0.22
C ARG A 19 -5.06 -7.36 -0.91
N ALA A 20 -3.80 -7.73 -0.68
CA ALA A 20 -2.67 -7.14 -1.39
C ALA A 20 -2.72 -7.40 -2.91
N THR A 21 -3.27 -8.54 -3.33
CA THR A 21 -3.45 -8.88 -4.75
C THR A 21 -4.53 -8.00 -5.38
N GLU A 22 -5.66 -7.79 -4.69
CA GLU A 22 -6.71 -6.85 -5.13
C GLU A 22 -6.17 -5.43 -5.30
N ILE A 23 -5.48 -4.90 -4.27
CA ILE A 23 -4.88 -3.55 -4.30
C ILE A 23 -3.89 -3.42 -5.46
N MET A 24 -3.05 -4.44 -5.67
CA MET A 24 -2.09 -4.44 -6.77
C MET A 24 -2.79 -4.37 -8.13
N PHE A 25 -3.84 -5.18 -8.35
CA PHE A 25 -4.57 -5.15 -9.62
C PHE A 25 -5.31 -3.83 -9.81
N GLU A 26 -5.92 -3.28 -8.77
CA GLU A 26 -6.57 -1.98 -8.83
C GLU A 26 -5.57 -0.88 -9.24
N ALA A 27 -4.41 -0.81 -8.58
CA ALA A 27 -3.37 0.14 -8.95
C ALA A 27 -2.83 -0.10 -10.37
N HIS A 28 -2.71 -1.35 -10.81
CA HIS A 28 -2.24 -1.68 -12.15
C HIS A 28 -3.20 -1.23 -13.26
N PHE A 29 -4.51 -1.42 -13.06
CA PHE A 29 -5.51 -1.12 -14.07
C PHE A 29 -6.01 0.33 -14.02
N TYR A 30 -6.04 0.95 -12.83
CA TYR A 30 -6.60 2.29 -12.61
C TYR A 30 -5.53 3.34 -12.25
N GLY A 31 -4.27 2.93 -12.08
CA GLY A 31 -3.13 3.81 -11.80
C GLY A 31 -2.94 4.14 -10.31
N VAL A 32 -3.93 3.88 -9.46
CA VAL A 32 -3.89 4.11 -8.01
C VAL A 32 -4.83 3.15 -7.29
N ALA A 33 -4.55 2.86 -6.02
CA ALA A 33 -5.44 2.08 -5.15
C ALA A 33 -5.28 2.50 -3.69
N LEU A 34 -6.36 2.44 -2.91
CA LEU A 34 -6.31 2.66 -1.46
C LEU A 34 -5.75 1.43 -0.76
N VAL A 35 -4.57 1.58 -0.14
CA VAL A 35 -3.94 0.49 0.63
C VAL A 35 -4.61 0.31 2.00
N THR A 36 -4.72 1.39 2.78
CA THR A 36 -5.34 1.39 4.11
C THR A 36 -5.65 2.82 4.57
N SER A 37 -6.48 2.95 5.61
CA SER A 37 -6.71 4.20 6.36
C SER A 37 -6.20 4.02 7.79
N ALA A 38 -5.48 5.02 8.30
CA ALA A 38 -4.85 4.99 9.62
C ALA A 38 -4.60 6.42 10.14
N PRO A 39 -4.29 6.61 11.43
CA PRO A 39 -3.71 7.86 11.93
C PRO A 39 -2.47 8.27 11.11
N LEU A 40 -2.26 9.58 10.97
CA LEU A 40 -1.22 10.15 10.08
C LEU A 40 0.16 9.52 10.33
N GLU A 41 0.58 9.39 11.58
CA GLU A 41 1.89 8.82 11.97
C GLU A 41 2.09 7.39 11.43
N LEU A 42 1.05 6.54 11.47
CA LEU A 42 1.12 5.18 10.92
C LEU A 42 1.09 5.19 9.39
N ALA A 43 0.29 6.07 8.79
CA ALA A 43 0.26 6.22 7.34
C ALA A 43 1.64 6.65 6.79
N GLU A 44 2.34 7.55 7.49
CA GLU A 44 3.72 7.96 7.18
C GLU A 44 4.69 6.79 7.30
N LEU A 45 4.64 6.04 8.39
CA LEU A 45 5.46 4.85 8.57
C LEU A 45 5.26 3.82 7.44
N TYR A 46 4.02 3.57 7.05
CA TYR A 46 3.71 2.61 5.98
C TYR A 46 4.15 3.11 4.61
N ARG A 47 3.94 4.39 4.30
CA ARG A 47 4.44 5.04 3.08
C ARG A 47 5.95 4.89 2.97
N ASP A 48 6.69 5.24 4.02
CA ASP A 48 8.15 5.21 4.00
C ASP A 48 8.66 3.79 3.79
N ARG A 49 8.04 2.78 4.44
CA ARG A 49 8.33 1.36 4.20
C ARG A 49 8.08 0.96 2.75
N LEU A 50 6.93 1.29 2.17
CA LEU A 50 6.61 0.99 0.76
C LEU A 50 7.63 1.62 -0.18
N GLN A 51 8.07 2.85 0.09
CA GLN A 51 9.08 3.55 -0.70
C GLN A 51 10.46 2.86 -0.63
N THR A 52 10.81 2.15 0.45
CA THR A 52 12.04 1.33 0.48
C THR A 52 12.05 0.18 -0.53
N PHE A 53 10.88 -0.27 -0.98
CA PHE A 53 10.73 -1.25 -2.06
C PHE A 53 10.70 -0.61 -3.46
N GLY A 54 10.93 0.70 -3.57
CA GLY A 54 10.85 1.46 -4.81
C GLY A 54 9.43 1.73 -5.30
N LEU A 55 8.42 1.63 -4.41
CA LEU A 55 7.03 1.95 -4.76
C LEU A 55 6.72 3.42 -4.50
N THR A 56 5.93 4.01 -5.40
CA THR A 56 5.31 5.31 -5.14
C THR A 56 4.11 5.10 -4.23
N ALA A 57 4.15 5.69 -3.03
CA ALA A 57 3.05 5.73 -2.09
C ALA A 57 2.83 7.18 -1.62
N THR A 58 1.56 7.59 -1.53
CA THR A 58 1.15 8.93 -1.12
C THR A 58 0.16 8.83 0.04
N ILE A 59 -0.09 9.95 0.73
CA ILE A 59 -1.08 10.06 1.80
C ILE A 59 -2.01 11.20 1.43
N GLU A 60 -3.31 10.97 1.62
CA GLU A 60 -4.35 11.99 1.51
C GLU A 60 -5.18 12.02 2.80
N ARG A 61 -5.84 13.15 3.07
CA ARG A 61 -6.79 13.23 4.18
C ARG A 61 -8.05 12.48 3.77
N GLY A 62 -8.49 11.55 4.61
CA GLY A 62 -9.83 10.98 4.49
C GLY A 62 -10.90 12.02 4.83
N ASP A 63 -12.11 11.77 4.34
CA ASP A 63 -13.32 12.54 4.66
C ASP A 63 -13.73 12.44 6.14
#